data_AF-A0A7N2L6E8-F1
#
_entry.id   AF-A0A7N2L6E8-F1
#
_cell.length_a   1.000
_cell.length_b   1.000
_cell.length_c   1.000
_cell.angle_alpha   90.00
_cell.angle_beta   90.00
_cell.angle_gamma   90.00
#
_symmetry.space_group_name_H-M   'P 1'
#
loop_
_entity.id
_entity.type
_entity.pdbx_description
1 polymer ?
#
loop_
_entity_poly.entity_id
_entity_poly.type
_entity_poly.pdbx_seq_one_letter_code
_entity_poly.pdbx_strand_id
1 'polypeptide(L)'
;MEGSRWQVGDGRTIEVATHAWLPHTPIFLQEPTLNMRVCELIDEDTRQWDRGKVLATFARKTCEEILATPLNNVNSRDVLVWKENRAKKFTVRTAYRIAVRLKNPSYAEHSSTQSHGPTWRKIWRLNVPPKVRTFLWRACSNCLPTKENLLKRRVKVEAKCEICCQKPETASHVLWECAFARNVWSLSNGRTQKCRNEAIDFFLLFEQMRRKLDQLELERWATTAWAIWNARNRFYFEHVQVHPQIIFDGAIAFLAEYQRLMSANI
;
A
#
# COMPACT_ATOMS: atom_id res chain seq x y z
N MET A 1 11.41 -11.76 -17.59
CA MET A 1 10.12 -11.14 -17.20
C MET A 1 10.23 -10.59 -15.79
N GLU A 2 9.84 -9.35 -15.59
CA GLU A 2 9.87 -8.71 -14.26
C GLU A 2 8.91 -9.43 -13.31
N GLY A 3 9.38 -9.78 -12.10
CA GLY A 3 8.64 -10.65 -11.16
C GLY A 3 8.90 -12.15 -11.28
N SER A 4 9.69 -12.58 -12.27
CA SER A 4 10.13 -13.96 -12.39
C SER A 4 11.61 -14.09 -12.05
N ARG A 5 12.02 -15.27 -11.57
CA ARG A 5 13.42 -15.67 -11.42
C ARG A 5 13.56 -17.15 -11.76
N TRP A 6 14.73 -17.55 -12.23
CA TRP A 6 15.06 -18.96 -12.40
C TRP A 6 15.36 -19.60 -11.06
N GLN A 7 14.80 -20.78 -10.85
CA GLN A 7 15.21 -21.70 -9.80
C GLN A 7 16.12 -22.76 -10.42
N VAL A 8 17.34 -22.86 -9.89
CA VAL A 8 18.36 -23.80 -10.37
C VAL A 8 17.93 -25.24 -10.09
N GLY A 9 17.96 -26.07 -11.12
CA GLY A 9 17.82 -27.53 -11.05
C GLY A 9 19.10 -28.22 -11.56
N ASP A 10 19.19 -28.46 -12.86
CA ASP A 10 20.40 -28.98 -13.51
C ASP A 10 21.37 -27.86 -13.96
N GLY A 11 20.91 -26.61 -13.97
CA GLY A 11 21.68 -25.43 -14.36
C GLY A 11 21.96 -25.35 -15.85
N ARG A 12 21.42 -26.27 -16.66
CA ARG A 12 21.76 -26.42 -18.08
C ARG A 12 21.03 -25.42 -18.96
N THR A 13 20.00 -24.74 -18.48
CA THR A 13 19.24 -23.75 -19.26
C THR A 13 19.43 -22.32 -18.76
N ILE A 14 20.16 -22.15 -17.65
CA ILE A 14 20.38 -20.86 -17.01
C ILE A 14 21.76 -20.33 -17.39
N GLU A 15 21.80 -19.24 -18.16
CA GLU A 15 23.00 -18.46 -18.38
C GLU A 15 23.34 -17.61 -17.15
N VAL A 16 24.60 -17.65 -16.75
CA VAL A 16 25.08 -17.07 -15.49
C VAL A 16 24.94 -15.55 -15.49
N ALA A 17 25.27 -14.87 -16.58
CA ALA A 17 25.34 -13.41 -16.65
C ALA A 17 24.02 -12.73 -17.02
N THR A 18 23.18 -13.39 -17.83
CA THR A 18 22.00 -12.77 -18.47
C THR A 18 20.69 -13.13 -17.75
N HIS A 19 20.59 -14.33 -17.19
CA HIS A 19 19.36 -14.79 -16.54
C HIS A 19 19.28 -14.36 -15.08
N ALA A 20 18.06 -14.04 -14.63
CA ALA A 20 17.80 -13.70 -13.23
C ALA A 20 17.64 -14.96 -12.39
N TRP A 21 18.74 -15.60 -11.97
CA TRP A 21 18.74 -16.79 -11.11
C TRP A 21 19.14 -16.49 -9.65
N LEU A 22 19.74 -15.32 -9.41
CA LEU A 22 20.01 -14.76 -8.08
C LEU A 22 19.02 -13.62 -7.73
N PRO A 23 18.89 -13.25 -6.43
CA PRO A 23 18.06 -12.11 -6.01
C PRO A 23 18.52 -10.76 -6.57
N HIS A 24 19.80 -10.66 -6.95
CA HIS A 24 20.44 -9.48 -7.50
C HIS A 24 21.25 -9.84 -8.76
N THR A 25 21.72 -8.83 -9.49
CA THR A 25 22.64 -9.03 -10.61
C THR A 25 23.97 -9.59 -10.09
N PRO A 26 24.49 -10.71 -10.64
CA PRO A 26 25.77 -11.26 -10.20
C PRO A 26 26.90 -10.24 -10.37
N ILE A 27 27.81 -10.19 -9.39
CA ILE A 27 29.00 -9.34 -9.43
C ILE A 27 30.19 -10.23 -9.72
N PHE A 28 30.83 -10.05 -10.88
CA PHE A 28 31.96 -10.83 -11.35
C PHE A 28 33.29 -10.19 -10.93
N LEU A 29 34.34 -11.01 -10.77
CA LEU A 29 35.71 -10.52 -10.54
C LEU A 29 36.38 -10.01 -11.82
N GLN A 30 36.00 -10.59 -12.96
CA GLN A 30 36.48 -10.26 -14.30
C GLN A 30 35.28 -10.14 -15.24
N GLU A 31 35.50 -9.81 -16.52
CA GLU A 31 34.43 -9.84 -17.50
C GLU A 31 33.81 -11.25 -17.57
N PRO A 32 32.47 -11.36 -17.52
CA PRO A 32 31.81 -12.66 -17.51
C PRO A 32 32.04 -13.39 -18.84
N THR A 33 32.42 -14.66 -18.75
CA THR A 33 32.52 -15.54 -19.92
C THR A 33 31.16 -15.59 -20.63
N LEU A 34 31.15 -15.28 -21.92
CA LEU A 34 29.95 -15.31 -22.74
C LEU A 34 29.37 -16.73 -22.75
N ASN A 35 28.04 -16.83 -22.57
CA ASN A 35 27.28 -18.09 -22.59
C ASN A 35 27.60 -19.10 -21.47
N MET A 36 28.36 -18.70 -20.43
CA MET A 36 28.59 -19.56 -19.27
C MET A 36 27.26 -19.97 -18.63
N ARG A 37 27.09 -21.26 -18.36
CA ARG A 37 25.87 -21.81 -17.74
C ARG A 37 26.06 -22.17 -16.29
N VAL A 38 24.97 -22.15 -15.52
CA VAL A 38 25.00 -22.47 -14.09
C VAL A 38 25.45 -23.91 -13.85
N CYS A 39 25.17 -24.84 -14.76
CA CYS A 39 25.66 -26.23 -14.67
C CYS A 39 27.18 -26.30 -14.61
N GLU A 40 27.90 -25.36 -15.22
CA GLU A 40 29.37 -25.33 -15.18
C GLU A 40 29.93 -24.93 -13.82
N LEU A 41 29.11 -24.35 -12.93
CA LEU A 41 29.45 -24.03 -11.55
C LEU A 41 29.11 -25.18 -10.59
N ILE A 42 28.53 -26.27 -11.09
CA ILE A 42 28.10 -27.43 -10.33
C ILE A 42 29.02 -28.59 -10.69
N ASP A 43 29.59 -29.21 -9.67
CA ASP A 43 30.34 -30.45 -9.80
C ASP A 43 29.37 -31.59 -10.14
N GLU A 44 29.58 -32.27 -11.28
CA GLU A 44 28.62 -33.27 -11.77
C GLU A 44 28.57 -34.53 -10.88
N ASP A 45 29.69 -34.90 -10.26
CA ASP A 45 29.82 -36.13 -9.45
C ASP A 45 29.20 -35.94 -8.06
N THR A 46 29.50 -34.82 -7.42
CA THR A 46 29.05 -34.51 -6.05
C THR A 46 27.71 -33.77 -6.02
N ARG A 47 27.31 -33.18 -7.16
CA ARG A 47 26.14 -32.29 -7.29
C ARG A 47 26.16 -31.16 -6.27
N GLN A 48 27.35 -30.66 -5.95
CA GLN A 48 27.57 -29.49 -5.12
C GLN A 48 28.10 -28.34 -5.97
N TRP A 49 28.00 -27.12 -5.45
CA TRP A 49 28.68 -25.99 -6.07
C TRP A 49 30.19 -26.21 -6.06
N ASP A 50 30.82 -26.07 -7.22
CA ASP A 50 32.27 -26.01 -7.34
C ASP A 50 32.75 -24.72 -6.68
N ARG A 51 33.18 -24.83 -5.43
CA ARG A 51 33.61 -23.68 -4.62
C ARG A 51 34.80 -22.97 -5.25
N GLY A 52 35.73 -23.71 -5.86
CA GLY A 52 36.91 -23.13 -6.49
C GLY A 52 36.51 -22.24 -7.66
N LYS A 53 35.65 -22.75 -8.53
CA LYS A 53 35.16 -22.01 -9.70
C LYS A 53 34.27 -20.84 -9.33
N VAL A 54 33.37 -21.00 -8.35
CA VAL A 54 32.53 -19.90 -7.83
C VAL A 54 33.41 -18.79 -7.26
N LEU A 55 34.39 -19.11 -6.41
CA LEU A 55 35.28 -18.11 -5.79
C LEU A 55 36.19 -17.41 -6.81
N ALA A 56 36.59 -18.09 -7.88
CA ALA A 56 37.38 -17.51 -8.96
C ALA A 56 36.55 -16.61 -9.90
N THR A 57 35.23 -16.80 -9.97
CA THR A 57 34.36 -16.10 -10.93
C THR A 57 33.70 -14.86 -10.33
N PHE A 58 33.27 -14.92 -9.07
CA PHE A 58 32.40 -13.89 -8.49
C PHE A 58 33.02 -13.15 -7.29
N ALA A 59 32.56 -11.92 -7.06
CA ALA A 59 32.91 -11.17 -5.86
C ALA A 59 32.30 -11.84 -4.61
N ARG A 60 32.97 -11.67 -3.47
CA ARG A 60 32.65 -12.34 -2.19
C ARG A 60 31.16 -12.41 -1.86
N LYS A 61 30.44 -11.30 -1.99
CA LYS A 61 29.00 -11.23 -1.70
C LYS A 61 28.17 -12.19 -2.56
N THR A 62 28.46 -12.24 -3.86
CA THR A 62 27.77 -13.14 -4.80
C THR A 62 28.12 -14.60 -4.51
N CYS A 63 29.39 -14.90 -4.17
CA CYS A 63 29.81 -16.25 -3.78
C CYS A 63 29.04 -16.77 -2.58
N GLU A 64 28.89 -15.95 -1.53
CA GLU A 64 28.16 -16.30 -0.32
C GLU A 64 26.70 -16.68 -0.65
N GLU A 65 26.04 -15.94 -1.54
CA GLU A 65 24.67 -16.23 -1.95
C GLU A 65 24.55 -17.50 -2.82
N ILE A 66 25.48 -17.71 -3.76
CA ILE A 66 25.51 -18.92 -4.59
C ILE A 66 25.70 -20.15 -3.70
N LEU A 67 26.71 -20.14 -2.83
CA LEU A 67 27.03 -21.27 -1.96
C LEU A 67 25.93 -21.55 -0.92
N ALA A 68 25.14 -20.55 -0.55
CA ALA A 68 23.98 -20.71 0.32
C ALA A 68 22.72 -21.21 -0.41
N THR A 69 22.73 -21.23 -1.75
CA THR A 69 21.59 -21.69 -2.55
C THR A 69 21.57 -23.23 -2.60
N PRO A 70 20.54 -23.90 -2.06
CA PRO A 70 20.49 -25.36 -2.12
C PRO A 70 20.19 -25.85 -3.54
N LEU A 71 20.97 -26.82 -4.01
CA LEU A 71 20.73 -27.56 -5.24
C LEU A 71 19.68 -28.64 -4.95
N ASN A 72 18.39 -28.26 -5.01
CA ASN A 72 17.29 -29.15 -4.63
C ASN A 72 17.02 -30.22 -5.71
N ASN A 73 17.17 -31.48 -5.30
CA ASN A 73 16.78 -32.74 -5.96
C ASN A 73 17.49 -33.06 -7.29
N VAL A 74 18.17 -34.21 -7.30
CA VAL A 74 19.26 -34.61 -8.21
C VAL A 74 18.88 -34.60 -9.70
N ASN A 75 17.59 -34.71 -10.04
CA ASN A 75 17.07 -34.76 -11.43
C ASN A 75 16.04 -33.67 -11.76
N SER A 76 16.00 -32.56 -11.02
CA SER A 76 15.08 -31.46 -11.35
C SER A 76 15.62 -30.62 -12.51
N ARG A 77 14.77 -30.34 -13.51
CA ARG A 77 15.08 -29.36 -14.56
C ARG A 77 14.99 -27.95 -13.98
N ASP A 78 15.72 -27.02 -14.57
CA ASP A 78 15.57 -25.60 -14.26
C ASP A 78 14.11 -25.14 -14.47
N VAL A 79 13.59 -24.33 -13.55
CA VAL A 79 12.20 -23.84 -13.62
C VAL A 79 12.15 -22.33 -13.43
N LEU A 80 11.39 -21.65 -14.29
CA LEU A 80 11.07 -20.24 -14.10
C LEU A 80 9.97 -20.11 -13.04
N VAL A 81 10.29 -19.48 -11.90
CA VAL A 81 9.39 -19.32 -10.76
C VAL A 81 8.99 -17.86 -10.56
N TRP A 82 7.80 -17.65 -10.01
CA TRP A 82 7.29 -16.32 -9.70
C TRP A 82 7.80 -15.85 -8.33
N LYS A 83 8.53 -14.74 -8.26
CA LYS A 83 9.20 -14.31 -7.02
C LYS A 83 8.33 -13.47 -6.07
N GLU A 84 7.15 -13.02 -6.52
CA GLU A 84 6.28 -12.12 -5.72
C GLU A 84 5.36 -12.83 -4.72
N ASN A 85 5.42 -14.16 -4.60
CA ASN A 85 4.69 -14.88 -3.57
C ASN A 85 5.44 -16.12 -3.08
N ARG A 86 5.17 -16.53 -1.85
CA ARG A 86 5.79 -17.72 -1.23
C ARG A 86 5.45 -19.02 -1.95
N ALA A 87 4.31 -19.06 -2.63
CA ALA A 87 3.88 -20.22 -3.41
C ALA A 87 4.68 -20.41 -4.71
N LYS A 88 5.55 -19.45 -5.09
CA LYS A 88 6.35 -19.46 -6.32
C LYS A 88 5.55 -19.59 -7.63
N LYS A 89 4.24 -19.37 -7.58
CA LYS A 89 3.30 -19.54 -8.69
C LYS A 89 2.89 -18.19 -9.28
N PHE A 90 2.78 -18.12 -10.59
CA PHE A 90 2.23 -16.94 -11.25
C PHE A 90 0.78 -16.72 -10.82
N THR A 91 0.42 -15.48 -10.49
CA THR A 91 -0.99 -15.09 -10.33
C THR A 91 -1.21 -13.74 -11.00
N VAL A 92 -2.37 -13.58 -11.64
CA VAL A 92 -2.79 -12.31 -12.27
C VAL A 92 -2.72 -11.17 -11.25
N ARG A 93 -3.10 -11.42 -10.00
CA ARG A 93 -3.05 -10.44 -8.91
C ARG A 93 -1.64 -9.91 -8.64
N THR A 94 -0.64 -10.78 -8.56
CA THR A 94 0.74 -10.35 -8.32
C THR A 94 1.37 -9.72 -9.56
N ALA A 95 1.07 -10.24 -10.75
CA ALA A 95 1.52 -9.64 -12.02
C ALA A 95 0.96 -8.23 -12.23
N TYR A 96 -0.34 -8.02 -11.94
CA TYR A 96 -0.97 -6.71 -11.98
C TYR A 96 -0.30 -5.72 -11.03
N ARG A 97 0.07 -6.15 -9.81
CA ARG A 97 0.80 -5.32 -8.85
C ARG A 97 2.16 -4.86 -9.38
N ILE A 98 2.92 -5.75 -10.03
CA ILE A 98 4.18 -5.38 -10.67
C ILE A 98 3.93 -4.38 -11.79
N ALA A 99 2.99 -4.67 -12.69
CA ALA A 99 2.68 -3.78 -13.81
C ALA A 99 2.30 -2.37 -13.36
N VAL A 100 1.54 -2.27 -12.27
CA VAL A 100 1.17 -0.98 -11.64
C VAL A 100 2.39 -0.27 -11.04
N ARG A 101 3.28 -1.00 -10.35
CA ARG A 101 4.53 -0.46 -9.77
C ARG A 101 5.44 0.10 -10.87
N LEU A 102 5.62 -0.62 -11.97
CA LEU A 102 6.47 -0.19 -13.08
C LEU A 102 5.91 1.02 -13.81
N LYS A 103 4.58 1.09 -13.94
CA LYS A 103 3.91 2.21 -14.60
C LYS A 103 3.84 3.47 -13.72
N ASN A 104 3.84 3.31 -12.39
CA ASN A 104 3.75 4.42 -11.44
C ASN A 104 4.75 4.24 -10.28
N PRO A 105 6.03 4.56 -10.48
CA PRO A 105 7.08 4.42 -9.45
C PRO A 105 6.78 5.21 -8.16
N SER A 106 6.07 6.33 -8.29
CA SER A 106 5.65 7.22 -7.20
C SER A 106 4.38 6.76 -6.45
N TYR A 107 3.73 5.67 -6.89
CA TYR A 107 2.50 5.11 -6.30
C TYR A 107 2.72 3.74 -5.63
N ALA A 108 3.97 3.36 -5.36
CA ALA A 108 4.31 2.25 -4.48
C ALA A 108 4.18 2.73 -3.02
N GLU A 109 3.34 2.20 -2.11
CA GLU A 109 2.76 0.88 -1.96
C GLU A 109 1.37 0.99 -1.28
N HIS A 110 0.35 0.32 -1.81
CA HIS A 110 -0.80 -0.12 -1.03
C HIS A 110 -0.81 -1.65 -0.97
N SER A 111 0.20 -2.25 -0.34
CA SER A 111 0.20 -3.63 0.22
C SER A 111 1.61 -4.12 0.52
N SER A 112 2.36 -3.46 1.40
CA SER A 112 3.13 -4.20 2.39
C SER A 112 2.21 -4.37 3.60
N THR A 113 1.53 -5.51 3.69
CA THR A 113 0.67 -5.87 4.84
C THR A 113 1.42 -5.83 6.18
N GLN A 114 2.76 -5.78 6.18
CA GLN A 114 3.58 -5.56 7.36
C GLN A 114 3.74 -4.08 7.77
N SER A 115 3.80 -3.11 6.84
CA SER A 115 4.05 -1.70 7.17
C SER A 115 2.80 -0.98 7.70
N HIS A 116 1.63 -1.23 7.09
CA HIS A 116 0.37 -0.56 7.47
C HIS A 116 -0.45 -1.32 8.54
N GLY A 117 0.02 -2.49 8.98
CA GLY A 117 -0.67 -3.32 9.99
C GLY A 117 -1.06 -2.56 11.28
N PRO A 118 -0.17 -1.73 11.86
CA PRO A 118 -0.51 -0.92 13.03
C PRO A 118 -1.65 0.07 12.77
N THR A 119 -1.67 0.70 11.59
CA THR A 119 -2.70 1.66 11.19
C THR A 119 -4.06 1.00 11.10
N TRP A 120 -4.14 -0.16 10.42
CA TRP A 120 -5.38 -0.91 10.32
C TRP A 120 -5.88 -1.37 11.68
N ARG A 121 -4.98 -1.91 12.52
CA ARG A 121 -5.33 -2.31 13.88
C ARG A 121 -5.86 -1.12 14.69
N LYS A 122 -5.28 0.07 14.52
CA LYS A 122 -5.75 1.29 15.20
C LYS A 122 -7.16 1.67 14.74
N ILE A 123 -7.42 1.71 13.42
CA ILE A 123 -8.77 2.01 12.86
C ILE A 123 -9.81 1.04 13.42
N TRP A 124 -9.50 -0.25 13.44
CA TRP A 124 -10.44 -1.28 13.90
C TRP A 124 -10.68 -1.28 15.42
N ARG A 125 -9.76 -0.70 16.21
CA ARG A 125 -9.88 -0.56 17.67
C ARG A 125 -10.55 0.73 18.14
N LEU A 126 -10.91 1.65 17.24
CA LEU A 126 -11.61 2.89 17.63
C LEU A 126 -13.00 2.57 18.19
N ASN A 127 -13.35 3.21 19.31
CA ASN A 127 -14.68 3.16 19.92
C ASN A 127 -15.66 4.11 19.20
N VAL A 128 -15.85 3.82 17.91
CA VAL A 128 -16.77 4.52 17.02
C VAL A 128 -17.72 3.49 16.37
N PRO A 129 -18.86 3.92 15.82
CA PRO A 129 -19.76 3.02 15.10
C PRO A 129 -19.05 2.23 13.97
N PRO A 130 -19.43 0.95 13.72
CA PRO A 130 -18.79 0.12 12.69
C PRO A 130 -18.73 0.76 11.30
N LYS A 131 -19.75 1.55 10.94
CA LYS A 131 -19.80 2.30 9.67
C LYS A 131 -18.71 3.37 9.56
N VAL A 132 -18.32 4.01 10.67
CA VAL A 132 -17.24 4.99 10.72
C VAL A 132 -15.89 4.30 10.52
N ARG A 133 -15.66 3.13 11.15
CA ARG A 133 -14.45 2.33 10.92
C ARG A 133 -14.31 1.88 9.47
N THR A 134 -15.41 1.39 8.88
CA THR A 134 -15.45 0.97 7.48
C THR A 134 -15.16 2.14 6.54
N PHE A 135 -15.76 3.31 6.82
CA PHE A 135 -15.47 4.55 6.10
C PHE A 135 -13.99 4.92 6.17
N LEU A 136 -13.39 4.95 7.37
CA LEU A 136 -11.97 5.29 7.54
C LEU A 136 -11.08 4.33 6.75
N TRP A 137 -11.34 3.03 6.83
CA TRP A 137 -10.58 2.05 6.06
C TRP A 137 -10.68 2.33 4.55
N ARG A 138 -11.88 2.64 4.03
CA ARG A 138 -12.07 3.00 2.62
C ARG A 138 -11.36 4.31 2.26
N ALA A 139 -11.40 5.31 3.12
CA ALA A 139 -10.75 6.61 2.91
C ALA A 139 -9.22 6.45 2.86
N CYS A 140 -8.65 5.78 3.87
CA CYS A 140 -7.22 5.48 3.96
C CYS A 140 -6.72 4.53 2.86
N SER A 141 -7.60 3.69 2.30
CA SER A 141 -7.26 2.81 1.15
C SER A 141 -7.53 3.48 -0.20
N ASN A 142 -7.81 4.79 -0.22
CA ASN A 142 -8.20 5.56 -1.40
C ASN A 142 -9.30 4.87 -2.25
N CYS A 143 -10.28 4.28 -1.57
CA CYS A 143 -11.39 3.50 -2.15
C CYS A 143 -12.74 4.23 -2.07
N LEU A 144 -12.76 5.50 -1.65
CA LEU A 144 -13.96 6.32 -1.70
C LEU A 144 -14.30 6.67 -3.17
N PRO A 145 -15.60 6.76 -3.52
CA PRO A 145 -16.05 7.16 -4.86
C PRO A 145 -15.91 8.68 -5.06
N THR A 146 -14.70 9.20 -4.90
CA THR A 146 -14.38 10.58 -5.26
C THR A 146 -14.35 10.73 -6.78
N LYS A 147 -14.56 11.93 -7.32
CA LYS A 147 -14.54 12.13 -8.77
C LYS A 147 -13.21 11.76 -9.41
N GLU A 148 -12.08 11.97 -8.73
CA GLU A 148 -10.79 11.48 -9.21
C GLU A 148 -10.78 9.94 -9.35
N ASN A 149 -11.31 9.21 -8.37
CA ASN A 149 -11.38 7.76 -8.42
C ASN A 149 -12.39 7.25 -9.46
N LEU A 150 -13.48 7.98 -9.69
CA LEU A 150 -14.44 7.69 -10.76
C LEU A 150 -13.80 7.88 -12.14
N LEU A 151 -13.02 8.94 -12.35
CA LEU A 151 -12.25 9.18 -13.57
C LEU A 151 -11.22 8.07 -13.83
N LYS A 152 -10.48 7.64 -12.79
CA LYS A 152 -9.56 6.49 -12.88
C LYS A 152 -10.28 5.21 -13.32
N ARG A 153 -11.57 5.08 -13.03
CA ARG A 153 -12.44 3.97 -13.45
C ARG A 153 -13.19 4.24 -14.76
N ARG A 154 -12.79 5.27 -15.52
CA ARG A 154 -13.35 5.67 -16.82
C ARG A 154 -14.83 6.09 -16.77
N VAL A 155 -15.33 6.49 -15.60
CA VAL A 155 -16.65 7.12 -15.47
C VAL A 155 -16.53 8.58 -15.92
N LYS A 156 -17.42 9.04 -16.80
CA LYS A 156 -17.44 10.41 -17.32
C LYS A 156 -17.96 11.38 -16.24
N VAL A 157 -17.06 12.04 -15.52
CA VAL A 157 -17.38 13.10 -14.56
C VAL A 157 -16.33 14.21 -14.64
N GLU A 158 -16.68 15.45 -14.33
CA GLU A 158 -15.69 16.53 -14.19
C GLU A 158 -14.85 16.31 -12.93
N ALA A 159 -13.52 16.41 -13.01
CA ALA A 159 -12.64 16.12 -11.88
C ALA A 159 -12.85 17.01 -10.65
N LYS A 160 -13.40 18.21 -10.80
CA LYS A 160 -13.47 19.24 -9.75
C LYS A 160 -14.47 18.87 -8.65
N CYS A 161 -14.10 19.23 -7.42
CA CYS A 161 -14.99 19.18 -6.27
C CYS A 161 -16.22 20.07 -6.50
N GLU A 162 -17.43 19.52 -6.31
CA GLU A 162 -18.68 20.26 -6.57
C GLU A 162 -18.98 21.34 -5.55
N ILE A 163 -18.40 21.22 -4.35
CA ILE A 163 -18.68 22.16 -3.28
C ILE A 163 -17.83 23.42 -3.43
N CYS A 164 -16.53 23.28 -3.72
CA CYS A 164 -15.63 24.43 -3.84
C CYS A 164 -15.36 24.87 -5.27
N CYS A 165 -15.53 23.99 -6.25
CA CYS A 165 -15.22 24.21 -7.67
C CYS A 165 -13.76 24.64 -7.98
N GLN A 166 -12.84 24.55 -7.01
CA GLN A 166 -11.45 25.03 -7.16
C GLN A 166 -10.44 23.93 -7.49
N LYS A 167 -10.52 22.78 -6.82
CA LYS A 167 -9.52 21.70 -6.91
C LYS A 167 -10.16 20.37 -7.34
N PRO A 168 -9.38 19.43 -7.90
CA PRO A 168 -9.82 18.06 -8.13
C PRO A 168 -10.34 17.40 -6.85
N GLU A 169 -11.39 16.62 -6.98
CA GLU A 169 -12.02 15.93 -5.86
C GLU A 169 -11.26 14.67 -5.48
N THR A 170 -10.36 14.81 -4.50
CA THR A 170 -9.67 13.71 -3.83
C THR A 170 -10.21 13.49 -2.43
N ALA A 171 -9.88 12.36 -1.80
CA ALA A 171 -10.31 12.08 -0.43
C ALA A 171 -9.73 13.11 0.56
N SER A 172 -8.45 13.44 0.45
CA SER A 172 -7.81 14.52 1.24
C SER A 172 -8.50 15.86 1.02
N HIS A 173 -8.79 16.20 -0.24
CA HIS A 173 -9.43 17.46 -0.54
C HIS A 173 -10.80 17.57 0.12
N VAL A 174 -11.69 16.61 -0.14
CA VAL A 174 -13.08 16.65 0.36
C VAL A 174 -13.13 16.60 1.89
N LEU A 175 -12.24 15.83 2.53
CA LEU A 175 -12.32 15.55 3.96
C LEU A 175 -11.48 16.52 4.81
N TRP A 176 -10.55 17.27 4.23
CA TRP A 176 -9.59 18.08 4.98
C TRP A 176 -9.34 19.47 4.37
N GLU A 177 -8.95 19.54 3.11
CA GLU A 177 -8.45 20.79 2.51
C GLU A 177 -9.53 21.72 1.95
N CYS A 178 -10.68 21.15 1.56
CA CYS A 178 -11.78 21.88 0.96
C CYS A 178 -12.27 22.98 1.92
N ALA A 179 -12.57 24.17 1.39
CA ALA A 179 -13.05 25.29 2.21
C ALA A 179 -14.25 24.90 3.10
N PHE A 180 -15.16 24.09 2.56
CA PHE A 180 -16.27 23.53 3.31
C PHE A 180 -15.83 22.64 4.48
N ALA A 181 -14.92 21.69 4.24
CA ALA A 181 -14.38 20.82 5.28
C ALA A 181 -13.66 21.64 6.36
N ARG A 182 -12.85 22.63 5.97
CA ARG A 182 -12.17 23.53 6.90
C ARG A 182 -13.13 24.30 7.80
N ASN A 183 -14.29 24.72 7.29
CA ASN A 183 -15.32 25.39 8.08
C ASN A 183 -15.96 24.46 9.13
N VAL A 184 -16.00 23.14 8.87
CA VAL A 184 -16.41 22.15 9.88
C VAL A 184 -15.28 21.95 10.89
N TRP A 185 -14.04 21.80 10.43
CA TRP A 185 -12.87 21.60 11.29
C TRP A 185 -12.54 22.81 12.17
N SER A 186 -12.89 24.03 11.76
CA SER A 186 -12.69 25.23 12.59
C SER A 186 -13.53 25.23 13.86
N LEU A 187 -14.59 24.42 13.92
CA LEU A 187 -15.42 24.21 15.10
C LEU A 187 -14.83 23.17 16.06
N SER A 188 -13.87 22.37 15.60
CA SER A 188 -13.13 21.46 16.47
C SER A 188 -12.14 22.25 17.31
N ASN A 189 -12.37 22.31 18.62
CA ASN A 189 -11.38 22.84 19.54
C ASN A 189 -10.15 21.91 19.65
N GLY A 190 -9.00 22.47 20.04
CA GLY A 190 -7.82 21.69 20.43
C GLY A 190 -6.78 21.46 19.32
N ARG A 191 -6.15 20.28 19.32
CA ARG A 191 -4.96 19.98 18.49
C ARG A 191 -5.27 19.92 17.00
N THR A 192 -6.48 19.51 16.63
CA THR A 192 -6.94 19.43 15.23
C THR A 192 -6.93 20.80 14.55
N GLN A 193 -7.40 21.84 15.23
CA GLN A 193 -7.46 23.22 14.71
C GLN A 193 -6.07 23.78 14.37
N LYS A 194 -5.03 23.33 15.08
CA LYS A 194 -3.64 23.76 14.89
C LYS A 194 -2.93 23.03 13.75
N CYS A 195 -3.58 22.04 13.13
CA CYS A 195 -2.97 21.30 12.03
C CYS A 195 -3.05 22.10 10.73
N ARG A 196 -2.03 21.94 9.87
CA ARG A 196 -2.02 22.52 8.53
C ARG A 196 -3.16 21.91 7.70
N ASN A 197 -3.81 22.75 6.90
CA ASN A 197 -4.94 22.37 6.04
C ASN A 197 -4.50 21.80 4.68
N GLU A 198 -3.41 21.02 4.70
CA GLU A 198 -2.79 20.41 3.52
C GLU A 198 -2.49 18.95 3.85
N ALA A 199 -2.84 18.05 2.94
CA ALA A 199 -2.62 16.63 3.10
C ALA A 199 -2.27 15.97 1.77
N ILE A 200 -1.11 15.32 1.72
CA ILE A 200 -0.63 14.57 0.55
C ILE A 200 -1.67 13.51 0.16
N ASP A 201 -2.06 12.69 1.13
CA ASP A 201 -3.14 11.72 1.00
C ASP A 201 -3.83 11.50 2.37
N PHE A 202 -5.01 10.88 2.34
CA PHE A 202 -5.82 10.69 3.54
C PHE A 202 -5.21 9.65 4.51
N PHE A 203 -4.43 8.69 4.02
CA PHE A 203 -3.73 7.71 4.86
C PHE A 203 -2.66 8.39 5.71
N LEU A 204 -1.82 9.22 5.10
CA LEU A 204 -0.78 9.99 5.79
C LEU A 204 -1.39 11.01 6.77
N LEU A 205 -2.53 11.61 6.39
CA LEU A 205 -3.28 12.47 7.30
C LEU A 205 -3.75 11.69 8.54
N PHE A 206 -4.34 10.50 8.37
CA PHE A 206 -4.73 9.65 9.49
C PHE A 206 -3.54 9.24 10.37
N GLU A 207 -2.41 8.87 9.75
CA GLU A 207 -1.15 8.57 10.45
C GLU A 207 -0.62 9.75 11.27
N GLN A 208 -0.77 10.97 10.75
CA GLN A 208 -0.42 12.19 11.50
C GLN A 208 -1.39 12.40 12.67
N MET A 209 -2.69 12.28 12.44
CA MET A 209 -3.71 12.51 13.47
C MET A 209 -3.63 11.48 14.59
N ARG A 210 -3.39 10.20 14.28
CA ARG A 210 -3.24 9.17 15.34
C ARG A 210 -2.04 9.40 16.26
N ARG A 211 -1.04 10.16 15.83
CA ARG A 211 0.16 10.50 16.63
C ARG A 211 -0.04 11.77 17.46
N LYS A 212 -0.89 12.68 16.97
CA LYS A 212 -1.12 13.99 17.60
C LYS A 212 -2.30 14.00 18.55
N LEU A 213 -3.33 13.22 18.26
CA LEU A 213 -4.60 13.22 18.98
C LEU A 213 -4.61 12.10 20.03
N ASP A 214 -5.24 12.36 21.17
CA ASP A 214 -5.58 11.30 22.11
C ASP A 214 -6.72 10.42 21.56
N GLN A 215 -7.10 9.38 22.31
CA GLN A 215 -8.09 8.41 21.86
C GLN A 215 -9.44 9.07 21.55
N LEU A 216 -9.96 9.91 22.46
CA LEU A 216 -11.27 10.54 22.30
C LEU A 216 -11.24 11.60 21.19
N GLU A 217 -10.17 12.40 21.13
CA GLU A 217 -9.96 13.35 20.04
C GLU A 217 -9.90 12.66 18.68
N LEU A 218 -9.22 11.52 18.57
CA LEU A 218 -9.13 10.75 17.33
C LEU A 218 -10.48 10.14 16.93
N GLU A 219 -11.29 9.70 17.89
CA GLU A 219 -12.63 9.18 17.64
C GLU A 219 -13.61 10.28 17.19
N ARG A 220 -13.51 11.46 17.80
CA ARG A 220 -14.22 12.67 17.33
C ARG A 220 -13.79 13.04 15.93
N TRP A 221 -12.48 13.10 15.67
CA TRP A 221 -11.92 13.37 14.34
C TRP A 221 -12.43 12.37 13.30
N ALA A 222 -12.39 11.07 13.61
CA ALA A 222 -12.90 10.02 12.73
C ALA A 222 -14.38 10.20 12.38
N THR A 223 -15.19 10.53 13.38
CA THR A 223 -16.65 10.69 13.21
C THR A 223 -16.97 11.98 12.46
N THR A 224 -16.24 13.07 12.70
CA THR A 224 -16.38 14.32 11.95
C THR A 224 -16.00 14.14 10.49
N ALA A 225 -14.89 13.45 10.18
CA ALA A 225 -14.53 13.13 8.80
C ALA A 225 -15.62 12.32 8.09
N TRP A 226 -16.23 11.36 8.78
CA TRP A 226 -17.37 10.59 8.26
C TRP A 226 -18.61 11.48 8.02
N ALA A 227 -18.90 12.41 8.93
CA ALA A 227 -20.01 13.34 8.78
C ALA A 227 -19.80 14.30 7.59
N ILE A 228 -18.58 14.82 7.39
CA ILE A 228 -18.21 15.63 6.22
C ILE A 228 -18.44 14.85 4.93
N TRP A 229 -18.01 13.58 4.89
CA TRP A 229 -18.24 12.72 3.73
C TRP A 229 -19.73 12.57 3.39
N ASN A 230 -20.58 12.35 4.39
CA ASN A 230 -22.02 12.23 4.17
C ASN A 230 -22.65 13.56 3.75
N ALA A 231 -22.23 14.68 4.34
CA ALA A 231 -22.70 16.00 3.92
C ALA A 231 -22.33 16.27 2.45
N ARG A 232 -21.11 15.91 2.03
CA ARG A 232 -20.72 15.96 0.61
C ARG A 232 -21.58 15.07 -0.27
N ASN A 233 -21.89 13.84 0.15
CA ASN A 233 -22.76 12.96 -0.64
C ASN A 233 -24.17 13.52 -0.76
N ARG A 234 -24.70 14.09 0.32
CA ARG A 234 -26.01 14.74 0.31
C ARG A 234 -26.04 15.93 -0.64
N PHE A 235 -24.98 16.73 -0.67
CA PHE A 235 -24.84 17.78 -1.66
C PHE A 235 -24.78 17.23 -3.09
N TYR A 236 -24.02 16.17 -3.34
CA TYR A 236 -23.88 15.55 -4.65
C TYR A 236 -25.20 14.95 -5.20
N PHE A 237 -25.97 14.27 -4.35
CA PHE A 237 -27.18 13.54 -4.78
C PHE A 237 -28.48 14.33 -4.61
N GLU A 238 -28.55 15.21 -3.61
CA GLU A 238 -29.78 15.93 -3.23
C GLU A 238 -29.65 17.45 -3.38
N HIS A 239 -28.45 17.97 -3.72
CA HIS A 239 -28.16 19.41 -3.78
C HIS A 239 -28.40 20.16 -2.44
N VAL A 240 -28.37 19.44 -1.32
CA VAL A 240 -28.53 20.01 0.02
C VAL A 240 -27.17 20.30 0.64
N GLN A 241 -26.85 21.58 0.81
CA GLN A 241 -25.66 22.01 1.54
C GLN A 241 -25.96 22.17 3.03
N VAL A 242 -25.51 21.20 3.83
CA VAL A 242 -25.71 21.23 5.30
C VAL A 242 -24.77 22.25 5.94
N HIS A 243 -25.28 23.04 6.88
CA HIS A 243 -24.48 24.03 7.60
C HIS A 243 -23.34 23.36 8.42
N PRO A 244 -22.09 23.89 8.41
CA PRO A 244 -20.96 23.28 9.10
C PRO A 244 -21.19 22.95 10.58
N GLN A 245 -21.89 23.84 11.30
CA GLN A 245 -22.26 23.64 12.71
C GLN A 245 -23.10 22.37 12.92
N ILE A 246 -24.10 22.15 12.06
CA ILE A 246 -25.00 20.98 12.15
C ILE A 246 -24.21 19.69 11.90
N ILE A 247 -23.25 19.72 10.97
CA ILE A 247 -22.38 18.57 10.68
C ILE A 247 -21.51 18.24 11.88
N PHE A 248 -20.88 19.26 12.47
CA PHE A 248 -19.99 19.08 13.62
C PHE A 248 -20.75 18.60 14.85
N ASP A 249 -21.81 19.31 15.26
CA ASP A 249 -22.62 18.94 16.43
C ASP A 249 -23.26 17.58 16.26
N GLY A 250 -23.77 17.29 15.06
CA GLY A 250 -24.31 15.98 14.71
C GLY A 250 -23.26 14.86 14.83
N ALA A 251 -22.02 15.10 14.41
CA ALA A 251 -20.93 14.12 14.55
C ALA A 251 -20.58 13.86 16.03
N ILE A 252 -20.51 14.90 16.86
CA ILE A 252 -20.20 14.79 18.29
C ILE A 252 -21.33 14.08 19.03
N ALA A 253 -22.58 14.48 18.80
CA ALA A 253 -23.75 13.86 19.39
C ALA A 253 -23.88 12.38 18.98
N PHE A 254 -23.67 12.08 17.69
CA PHE A 254 -23.70 10.72 17.16
C PHE A 254 -22.64 9.81 17.80
N LEU A 255 -21.42 10.32 18.04
CA LEU A 255 -20.38 9.58 18.75
C LEU A 255 -20.75 9.35 20.22
N ALA A 256 -21.17 10.40 20.92
CA ALA A 256 -21.53 10.33 22.33
C ALA A 256 -22.66 9.32 22.58
N GLU A 257 -23.68 9.33 21.72
CA GLU A 257 -24.79 8.39 21.75
C GLU A 257 -24.31 6.94 21.62
N TYR A 258 -23.47 6.66 20.62
CA TYR A 258 -22.91 5.32 20.42
C TYR A 258 -22.09 4.85 21.63
N GLN A 259 -21.22 5.71 22.15
CA GLN A 259 -20.35 5.35 23.28
C GLN A 259 -21.16 5.07 24.54
N ARG A 260 -22.21 5.84 24.79
CA ARG A 260 -23.15 5.63 25.91
C ARG A 260 -23.86 4.28 25.80
N LEU A 261 -24.34 3.91 24.62
CA LEU A 261 -25.00 2.61 24.39
C LEU A 261 -24.01 1.45 24.53
N MET A 262 -22.76 1.63 24.11
CA MET A 262 -21.72 0.60 24.26
C MET A 262 -21.30 0.41 25.72
N SER A 263 -21.25 1.47 26.53
CA SER A 263 -20.95 1.38 27.96
C SER A 263 -22.08 0.79 28.79
N ALA A 264 -23.34 0.90 28.34
CA ALA A 264 -24.50 0.36 29.05
C ALA A 264 -24.72 -1.15 28.83
N ASN A 265 -24.01 -1.74 27.86
CA ASN A 265 -24.09 -3.16 27.50
C ASN A 265 -22.89 -3.98 28.01
N ILE A 266 -22.10 -3.43 28.94
CA ILE A 266 -20.97 -4.07 29.63
C ILE A 266 -21.31 -4.15 31.11
#